data_AF-A0A940R8J5-F1
#
_entry.id   AF-A0A940R8J5-F1
#
_cell.length_a   1.000
_cell.length_b   1.000
_cell.length_c   1.000
_cell.angle_alpha   90.00
_cell.angle_beta   90.00
_cell.angle_gamma   90.00
#
_symmetry.space_group_name_H-M   'P 1'
#
loop_
_entity.id
_entity.type
_entity.pdbx_description
1 polymer ?
#
loop_
_entity_poly.entity_id
_entity_poly.type
_entity_poly.pdbx_seq_one_letter_code
_entity_poly.pdbx_strand_id
1 'polypeptide(L)'
;MKAKFPFQNKLALGYSLARSVHFTMQQLSLPVFEMLVTGLRPELVKADSKHIKKSYEELLKLLRKDSENIAAGVYPIEVLEPEAILKHALRYPKILVDGFFISRRRHAKRAHEFNQEAREYLPDTPAYYQRNYHFQSGGYLTEKSAELYEHQVEILFSGAADAMRRLILPLVKDVFPTDGEGLHFLEVGAGTGRLTKFMKLAFPRARITALDLSEPYLKKAQENLKKFHRIDYVQGAGEALPFRDGQFDLVYSCFLFHELPPEIRKAVIQEGFRVLKEGGYYGMVDS
;
A
#
# COMPACT_ATOMS: atom_id res chain seq x y z
N MET A 1 -10.25 29.49 -5.60
CA MET A 1 -11.45 28.63 -5.45
C MET A 1 -11.45 27.59 -6.57
N LYS A 2 -11.13 26.31 -6.31
CA LYS A 2 -11.41 25.24 -7.28
C LYS A 2 -12.92 24.99 -7.26
N ALA A 3 -13.57 25.07 -8.43
CA ALA A 3 -15.02 24.87 -8.54
C ALA A 3 -15.41 23.47 -8.02
N LYS A 4 -16.31 23.41 -7.04
CA LYS A 4 -16.93 22.15 -6.60
C LYS A 4 -17.91 21.71 -7.68
N PHE A 5 -17.62 20.63 -8.38
CA PHE A 5 -18.54 20.09 -9.38
C PHE A 5 -19.69 19.37 -8.65
N PRO A 6 -20.96 19.67 -8.95
CA PRO A 6 -22.11 19.12 -8.22
C PRO A 6 -22.25 17.59 -8.31
N PHE A 7 -21.48 16.94 -9.19
CA PHE A 7 -21.49 15.49 -9.41
C PHE A 7 -20.20 14.77 -8.99
N GLN A 8 -19.24 15.47 -8.38
CA GLN A 8 -17.94 14.88 -7.98
C GLN A 8 -18.09 13.65 -7.07
N ASN A 9 -18.99 13.71 -6.08
CA ASN A 9 -19.24 12.58 -5.19
C ASN A 9 -19.74 11.34 -5.96
N LYS A 10 -20.75 11.53 -6.82
CA LYS A 10 -21.33 10.43 -7.62
C LYS A 10 -20.32 9.85 -8.61
N LEU A 11 -19.51 10.69 -9.23
CA LEU A 11 -18.45 10.27 -10.15
C LEU A 11 -17.37 9.45 -9.43
N ALA A 12 -16.87 9.95 -8.29
CA ALA A 12 -15.86 9.26 -7.48
C ALA A 12 -16.37 7.92 -6.94
N LEU A 13 -17.60 7.87 -6.45
CA LEU A 13 -18.24 6.64 -5.98
C LEU A 13 -18.45 5.65 -7.13
N GLY A 14 -18.99 6.12 -8.26
CA GLY A 14 -19.22 5.28 -9.44
C GLY A 14 -17.92 4.66 -9.98
N TYR A 15 -16.85 5.45 -10.06
CA TYR A 15 -15.52 4.97 -10.43
C TYR A 15 -15.02 3.89 -9.45
N SER A 16 -15.12 4.15 -8.14
CA SER A 16 -14.62 3.24 -7.12
C SER A 16 -15.40 1.92 -7.09
N LEU A 17 -16.71 1.96 -7.31
CA LEU A 17 -17.55 0.77 -7.46
C LEU A 17 -17.18 -0.04 -8.70
N ALA A 18 -17.01 0.62 -9.87
CA ALA A 18 -16.60 -0.04 -11.10
C ALA A 18 -15.22 -0.70 -10.95
N ARG A 19 -14.27 -0.01 -10.31
CA ARG A 19 -12.95 -0.55 -9.98
C ARG A 19 -13.07 -1.76 -9.07
N SER A 20 -13.92 -1.71 -8.05
CA SER A 20 -14.10 -2.83 -7.12
C SER A 20 -14.68 -4.08 -7.80
N VAL A 21 -15.69 -3.90 -8.66
CA VAL A 21 -16.24 -4.99 -9.48
C VAL A 21 -15.15 -5.61 -10.36
N HIS A 22 -14.36 -4.78 -11.04
CA HIS A 22 -13.26 -5.23 -11.90
C HIS A 22 -12.22 -6.08 -11.15
N PHE A 23 -11.73 -5.63 -9.99
CA PHE A 23 -10.77 -6.40 -9.21
C PHE A 23 -11.38 -7.64 -8.56
N THR A 24 -12.67 -7.61 -8.21
CA THR A 24 -13.40 -8.81 -7.74
C THR A 24 -13.45 -9.88 -8.84
N MET A 25 -13.71 -9.49 -10.09
CA MET A 25 -13.68 -10.42 -11.23
C MET A 25 -12.30 -11.06 -11.41
N GLN A 26 -11.22 -10.29 -11.24
CA GLN A 26 -9.86 -10.81 -11.28
C GLN A 26 -9.59 -11.81 -10.14
N GLN A 27 -9.97 -11.44 -8.91
CA GLN A 27 -9.85 -12.28 -7.73
C GLN A 27 -10.54 -13.63 -7.92
N LEU A 28 -11.76 -13.64 -8.47
CA LEU A 28 -12.52 -14.86 -8.74
C LEU A 28 -11.91 -15.72 -9.85
N SER A 29 -11.14 -15.14 -10.77
CA SER A 29 -10.52 -15.90 -11.86
C SER A 29 -9.21 -16.59 -11.45
N LEU A 30 -8.54 -16.16 -10.37
CA LEU A 30 -7.29 -16.76 -9.92
C LEU A 30 -7.43 -18.26 -9.56
N PRO A 31 -8.41 -18.69 -8.74
CA PRO A 31 -8.60 -20.12 -8.45
C PRO A 31 -9.01 -20.94 -9.67
N VAL A 32 -9.75 -20.33 -10.61
CA VAL A 32 -10.15 -20.99 -11.87
C VAL A 32 -8.94 -21.23 -12.75
N PHE A 33 -8.06 -20.23 -12.89
CA PHE A 33 -6.81 -20.36 -13.63
C PHE A 33 -5.91 -21.43 -13.00
N GLU A 34 -5.76 -21.41 -11.68
CA GLU A 34 -4.99 -22.42 -10.96
C GLU A 34 -5.52 -23.84 -11.21
N MET A 35 -6.84 -24.04 -11.14
CA MET A 35 -7.48 -25.32 -11.44
C MET A 35 -7.20 -25.78 -12.87
N LEU A 36 -7.28 -24.88 -13.86
CA LEU A 36 -7.01 -25.20 -15.27
C LEU A 36 -5.56 -25.60 -15.51
N VAL A 37 -4.60 -24.98 -14.80
CA VAL A 37 -3.16 -25.24 -14.99
C VAL A 37 -2.69 -26.46 -14.20
N THR A 38 -3.22 -26.69 -13.00
CA THR A 38 -2.75 -27.75 -12.09
C THR A 38 -3.61 -29.01 -12.09
N GLY A 39 -4.88 -28.91 -12.51
CA GLY A 39 -5.90 -29.94 -12.28
C GLY A 39 -6.36 -30.07 -10.83
N LEU A 40 -5.80 -29.29 -9.90
CA LEU A 40 -6.17 -29.30 -8.48
C LEU A 40 -7.41 -28.45 -8.27
N ARG A 41 -8.38 -28.97 -7.51
CA ARG A 41 -9.51 -28.14 -7.08
C ARG A 41 -9.05 -27.22 -5.95
N PRO A 42 -9.23 -25.90 -6.07
CA PRO A 42 -8.89 -24.99 -4.99
C PRO A 42 -9.72 -25.33 -3.74
N GLU A 43 -9.06 -25.39 -2.58
CA GLU A 43 -9.76 -25.45 -1.29
C GLU A 43 -10.46 -24.11 -1.05
N LEU A 44 -11.71 -24.01 -1.51
CA LEU A 44 -12.55 -22.87 -1.20
C LEU A 44 -12.99 -22.97 0.25
N VAL A 45 -12.41 -22.14 1.11
CA VAL A 45 -12.92 -21.93 2.47
C VAL A 45 -14.37 -21.44 2.33
N LYS A 46 -15.33 -22.22 2.83
CA LYS A 46 -16.73 -21.78 2.94
C LYS A 46 -16.80 -20.67 3.98
N ALA A 47 -16.70 -19.43 3.52
CA ALA A 47 -16.93 -18.28 4.37
C ALA A 47 -18.43 -18.22 4.75
N ASP A 48 -18.71 -17.92 6.02
CA ASP A 48 -20.07 -17.70 6.52
C ASP A 48 -20.73 -16.58 5.70
N SER A 49 -21.93 -16.83 5.18
CA SER A 49 -22.70 -15.87 4.39
C SER A 49 -22.92 -14.55 5.14
N LYS A 50 -22.99 -14.58 6.48
CA LYS A 50 -23.06 -13.37 7.32
C LYS A 50 -21.78 -12.54 7.22
N HIS A 51 -20.61 -13.16 7.29
CA HIS A 51 -19.31 -12.46 7.16
C HIS A 51 -19.11 -11.91 5.75
N ILE A 52 -19.53 -12.65 4.72
CA ILE A 52 -19.51 -12.16 3.33
C ILE A 52 -20.37 -10.91 3.21
N LYS A 53 -21.63 -10.96 3.66
CA LYS A 53 -22.55 -9.81 3.61
C LYS A 53 -21.97 -8.61 4.36
N LYS A 54 -21.44 -8.82 5.57
CA LYS A 54 -20.84 -7.75 6.37
C LYS A 54 -19.63 -7.12 5.66
N SER A 55 -18.79 -7.92 5.01
CA SER A 55 -17.64 -7.43 4.26
C SER A 55 -18.05 -6.51 3.11
N TYR A 56 -19.11 -6.87 2.35
CA TYR A 56 -19.66 -6.01 1.31
C TYR A 56 -20.26 -4.72 1.87
N GLU A 57 -20.96 -4.77 3.00
CA GLU A 57 -21.52 -3.58 3.65
C GLU A 57 -20.42 -2.59 4.07
N GLU A 58 -19.35 -3.07 4.72
CA GLU A 58 -18.23 -2.22 5.13
C GLU A 58 -17.43 -1.70 3.93
N LEU A 59 -17.26 -2.50 2.88
CA LEU A 59 -16.67 -2.04 1.61
C LEU A 59 -17.47 -0.87 1.02
N LEU A 60 -18.80 -1.02 0.90
CA LEU A 60 -19.65 0.06 0.37
C LEU A 60 -19.59 1.31 1.24
N LYS A 61 -19.54 1.14 2.56
CA LYS A 61 -19.38 2.25 3.52
C LYS A 61 -18.05 2.97 3.34
N LEU A 62 -16.95 2.22 3.18
CA LEU A 62 -15.61 2.76 2.91
C LEU A 62 -15.61 3.58 1.61
N LEU A 63 -16.11 3.01 0.51
CA LEU A 63 -16.10 3.69 -0.80
C LEU A 63 -16.96 4.96 -0.81
N ARG A 64 -18.11 4.94 -0.12
CA ARG A 64 -18.94 6.15 0.07
C ARG A 64 -18.22 7.21 0.89
N LYS A 65 -17.56 6.81 1.99
CA LYS A 65 -16.83 7.76 2.83
C LYS A 65 -15.66 8.39 2.08
N ASP A 66 -14.93 7.59 1.29
CA ASP A 66 -13.83 8.09 0.45
C ASP A 66 -14.36 9.10 -0.59
N SER A 67 -15.48 8.82 -1.25
CA SER A 67 -16.08 9.74 -2.22
C SER A 67 -16.61 11.03 -1.59
N GLU A 68 -17.16 10.95 -0.38
CA GLU A 68 -17.56 12.12 0.43
C GLU A 68 -16.36 13.00 0.79
N ASN A 69 -15.25 12.41 1.22
CA ASN A 69 -14.02 13.15 1.54
C ASN A 69 -13.46 13.88 0.31
N ILE A 70 -13.47 13.23 -0.86
CA ILE A 70 -13.06 13.85 -2.14
C ILE A 70 -13.99 15.04 -2.47
N ALA A 71 -15.31 14.86 -2.35
CA ALA A 71 -16.28 15.90 -2.64
C ALA A 71 -16.21 17.08 -1.65
N ALA A 72 -15.86 16.79 -0.39
CA ALA A 72 -15.63 17.80 0.64
C ALA A 72 -14.33 18.60 0.39
N GLY A 73 -13.40 18.06 -0.40
CA GLY A 73 -12.12 18.68 -0.72
C GLY A 73 -11.01 18.37 0.30
N VAL A 74 -11.17 17.33 1.11
CA VAL A 74 -10.13 16.86 2.06
C VAL A 74 -8.86 16.49 1.29
N TYR A 75 -9.03 15.82 0.14
CA TYR A 75 -8.00 15.52 -0.83
C TYR A 75 -8.59 15.57 -2.26
N PRO A 76 -7.75 15.80 -3.28
CA PRO A 76 -8.23 16.06 -4.64
C PRO A 76 -8.64 14.76 -5.34
N ILE A 77 -9.52 14.83 -6.36
CA ILE A 77 -10.04 13.66 -7.10
C ILE A 77 -8.93 12.90 -7.85
N GLU A 78 -7.79 13.55 -8.09
CA GLU A 78 -6.57 13.03 -8.69
C GLU A 78 -6.01 11.82 -7.93
N VAL A 79 -6.44 11.55 -6.69
CA VAL A 79 -6.14 10.29 -5.99
C VAL A 79 -6.74 9.07 -6.71
N LEU A 80 -7.77 9.26 -7.53
CA LEU A 80 -8.43 8.24 -8.35
C LEU A 80 -7.87 8.16 -9.78
N GLU A 81 -6.69 8.75 -10.04
CA GLU A 81 -6.03 8.73 -11.35
C GLU A 81 -5.96 7.29 -11.90
N PRO A 82 -6.65 6.99 -13.01
CA PRO A 82 -6.71 5.64 -13.56
C PRO A 82 -5.33 5.24 -14.11
N GLU A 83 -4.99 3.97 -13.94
CA GLU A 83 -3.82 3.42 -14.63
C GLU A 83 -4.10 3.30 -16.14
N ALA A 84 -3.06 3.44 -16.95
CA ALA A 84 -3.13 3.18 -18.38
C ALA A 84 -3.62 1.74 -18.65
N ILE A 85 -4.70 1.61 -19.43
CA ILE A 85 -5.37 0.33 -19.72
C ILE A 85 -4.39 -0.71 -20.28
N LEU A 86 -3.50 -0.31 -21.20
CA LEU A 86 -2.52 -1.21 -21.79
C LEU A 86 -1.53 -1.76 -20.76
N LYS A 87 -1.07 -0.91 -19.83
CA LYS A 87 -0.16 -1.32 -18.75
C LYS A 87 -0.84 -2.33 -17.83
N HIS A 88 -2.11 -2.09 -17.50
CA HIS A 88 -2.93 -3.00 -16.71
C HIS A 88 -3.12 -4.36 -17.42
N ALA A 89 -3.50 -4.32 -18.70
CA ALA A 89 -3.73 -5.51 -19.51
C ALA A 89 -2.46 -6.38 -19.67
N LEU A 90 -1.29 -5.75 -19.84
CA LEU A 90 -0.01 -6.47 -19.94
C LEU A 90 0.47 -7.02 -18.60
N ARG A 91 0.07 -6.41 -17.47
CA ARG A 91 0.45 -6.89 -16.13
C ARG A 91 -0.34 -8.12 -15.71
N TYR A 92 -1.63 -8.18 -16.06
CA TYR A 92 -2.51 -9.22 -15.53
C TYR A 92 -2.07 -10.67 -15.84
N PRO A 93 -1.61 -11.01 -17.07
CA PRO A 93 -1.05 -12.34 -17.34
C PRO A 93 0.17 -12.68 -16.47
N LYS A 94 1.03 -11.70 -16.16
CA LYS A 94 2.18 -11.91 -15.26
C LYS A 94 1.71 -12.29 -13.85
N ILE A 95 0.60 -11.72 -13.39
CA ILE A 95 0.01 -12.01 -12.08
C ILE A 95 -0.61 -13.41 -12.05
N LEU A 96 -1.27 -13.85 -13.12
CA LEU A 96 -1.77 -15.23 -13.22
C LEU A 96 -0.62 -16.24 -13.10
N VAL A 97 0.47 -16.01 -13.85
CA VAL A 97 1.68 -16.84 -13.78
C VAL A 97 2.31 -16.81 -12.39
N ASP A 98 2.42 -15.63 -11.77
CA ASP A 98 2.97 -15.52 -10.42
C ASP A 98 2.08 -16.21 -9.37
N GLY A 99 0.76 -16.08 -9.50
CA GLY A 99 -0.23 -16.76 -8.66
C GLY A 99 -0.08 -18.27 -8.63
N PHE A 100 0.26 -18.88 -9.78
CA PHE A 100 0.60 -20.31 -9.86
C PHE A 100 1.81 -20.67 -9.00
N PHE A 101 2.90 -19.89 -9.09
CA PHE A 101 4.10 -20.13 -8.27
C PHE A 101 3.87 -19.87 -6.78
N ILE A 102 3.07 -18.85 -6.44
CA ILE A 102 2.64 -18.54 -5.08
C ILE A 102 1.88 -19.73 -4.49
N SER A 103 0.89 -20.27 -5.21
CA SER A 103 0.10 -21.42 -4.74
C SER A 103 0.99 -22.64 -4.48
N ARG A 104 1.88 -22.97 -5.43
CA ARG A 104 2.81 -24.09 -5.27
C ARG A 104 3.70 -23.94 -4.03
N ARG A 105 4.23 -22.73 -3.77
CA ARG A 105 5.03 -22.47 -2.56
C ARG A 105 4.20 -22.54 -1.29
N ARG A 106 2.96 -22.05 -1.30
CA ARG A 106 2.03 -22.11 -0.17
C ARG A 106 1.70 -23.55 0.21
N HIS A 107 1.33 -24.38 -0.76
CA HIS A 107 1.06 -25.81 -0.54
C HIS A 107 2.30 -26.56 -0.02
N ALA A 108 3.49 -26.23 -0.53
CA ALA A 108 4.74 -26.82 -0.08
C ALA A 108 5.31 -26.20 1.21
N LYS A 109 4.63 -25.21 1.81
CA LYS A 109 5.09 -24.42 2.97
C LYS A 109 6.51 -23.83 2.82
N ARG A 110 6.91 -23.46 1.60
CA ARG A 110 8.26 -22.96 1.28
C ARG A 110 8.35 -21.44 1.43
N ALA A 111 8.40 -20.96 2.66
CA ALA A 111 8.47 -19.54 2.97
C ALA A 111 9.87 -18.91 2.75
N HIS A 112 10.92 -19.70 2.53
CA HIS A 112 12.31 -19.23 2.36
C HIS A 112 12.90 -19.52 0.96
N GLU A 113 12.04 -19.75 -0.03
CA GLU A 113 12.48 -20.01 -1.41
C GLU A 113 12.72 -18.68 -2.16
N PHE A 114 13.98 -18.23 -2.23
CA PHE A 114 14.38 -16.98 -2.89
C PHE A 114 15.12 -17.21 -4.21
N ASN A 115 14.88 -16.32 -5.20
CA ASN A 115 15.66 -16.24 -6.43
C ASN A 115 17.04 -15.58 -6.17
N GLN A 116 17.92 -15.56 -7.17
CA GLN A 116 19.27 -15.03 -7.02
C GLN A 116 19.29 -13.54 -6.63
N GLU A 117 18.51 -12.70 -7.31
CA GLU A 117 18.35 -11.27 -6.99
C GLU A 117 18.00 -11.06 -5.52
N ALA A 118 16.97 -11.74 -5.01
CA ALA A 118 16.60 -11.64 -3.61
C ALA A 118 17.73 -12.06 -2.66
N ARG A 119 18.51 -13.10 -3.01
CA ARG A 119 19.63 -13.59 -2.17
C ARG A 119 20.77 -12.60 -2.05
N GLU A 120 20.97 -11.73 -3.02
CA GLU A 120 21.99 -10.68 -2.96
C GLU A 120 21.64 -9.62 -1.90
N TYR A 121 20.35 -9.36 -1.66
CA TYR A 121 19.88 -8.40 -0.65
C TYR A 121 19.73 -8.98 0.76
N LEU A 122 19.59 -10.30 0.92
CA LEU A 122 19.30 -10.93 2.21
C LEU A 122 20.34 -10.67 3.32
N PRO A 123 21.67 -10.74 3.08
CA PRO A 123 22.67 -10.66 4.15
C PRO A 123 22.62 -9.38 4.98
N ASP A 124 22.25 -8.27 4.37
CA ASP A 124 22.21 -6.94 5.01
C ASP A 124 20.84 -6.61 5.63
N THR A 125 19.90 -7.58 5.64
CA THR A 125 18.56 -7.40 6.21
C THR A 125 18.37 -8.13 7.55
N PRO A 126 17.55 -7.60 8.47
CA PRO A 126 17.23 -8.27 9.73
C PRO A 126 16.64 -9.68 9.51
N ALA A 127 16.94 -10.61 10.42
CA ALA A 127 16.52 -12.01 10.29
C ALA A 127 14.99 -12.20 10.12
N TYR A 128 14.17 -11.34 10.74
CA TYR A 128 12.71 -11.40 10.60
C TYR A 128 12.23 -11.07 9.19
N TYR A 129 13.02 -10.32 8.42
CA TYR A 129 12.73 -9.87 7.07
C TYR A 129 13.10 -10.90 5.99
N GLN A 130 13.94 -11.88 6.34
CA GLN A 130 14.43 -12.92 5.44
C GLN A 130 13.39 -14.04 5.18
N ARG A 131 12.17 -13.64 4.83
CA ARG A 131 11.04 -14.52 4.48
C ARG A 131 10.30 -14.00 3.24
N ASN A 132 9.68 -14.90 2.48
CA ASN A 132 8.72 -14.53 1.44
C ASN A 132 7.40 -14.12 2.10
N TYR A 133 7.23 -12.82 2.29
CA TYR A 133 5.97 -12.22 2.66
C TYR A 133 4.88 -12.58 1.62
N HIS A 134 3.72 -13.02 2.13
CA HIS A 134 2.59 -13.55 1.34
C HIS A 134 2.90 -14.67 0.31
N PHE A 135 4.05 -15.35 0.42
CA PHE A 135 4.58 -16.29 -0.58
C PHE A 135 4.85 -15.68 -1.97
N GLN A 136 4.88 -14.35 -2.09
CA GLN A 136 5.18 -13.63 -3.35
C GLN A 136 6.56 -14.03 -3.89
N SER A 137 6.68 -14.15 -5.22
CA SER A 137 7.96 -14.52 -5.83
C SER A 137 9.00 -13.42 -5.59
N GLY A 138 10.04 -13.75 -4.84
CA GLY A 138 11.10 -12.79 -4.49
C GLY A 138 10.79 -11.89 -3.30
N GLY A 139 9.69 -12.13 -2.57
CA GLY A 139 9.31 -11.34 -1.39
C GLY A 139 9.29 -9.84 -1.67
N TYR A 140 9.79 -9.03 -0.74
CA TYR A 140 10.00 -7.59 -0.94
C TYR A 140 11.41 -7.27 -1.49
N LEU A 141 12.10 -8.25 -2.08
CA LEU A 141 13.53 -8.17 -2.38
C LEU A 141 13.84 -8.10 -3.88
N THR A 142 12.83 -7.91 -4.74
CA THR A 142 13.03 -7.90 -6.20
C THR A 142 12.23 -6.82 -6.91
N GLU A 143 12.77 -6.31 -8.02
CA GLU A 143 12.08 -5.30 -8.85
C GLU A 143 10.79 -5.86 -9.45
N LYS A 144 10.80 -7.14 -9.82
CA LYS A 144 9.62 -7.83 -10.36
C LYS A 144 8.49 -7.88 -9.35
N SER A 145 8.78 -8.15 -8.08
CA SER A 145 7.77 -8.13 -7.02
C SER A 145 7.19 -6.72 -6.85
N ALA A 146 8.05 -5.70 -6.79
CA ALA A 146 7.64 -4.30 -6.72
C ALA A 146 6.74 -3.87 -7.91
N GLU A 147 6.98 -4.40 -9.12
CA GLU A 147 6.16 -4.13 -10.32
C GLU A 147 4.73 -4.65 -10.19
N LEU A 148 4.54 -5.78 -9.51
CA LEU A 148 3.26 -6.49 -9.40
C LEU A 148 2.49 -6.18 -8.11
N TYR A 149 3.21 -5.73 -7.07
CA TYR A 149 2.71 -5.60 -5.70
C TYR A 149 1.37 -4.87 -5.59
N GLU A 150 1.28 -3.63 -6.07
CA GLU A 150 0.06 -2.82 -5.91
C GLU A 150 -1.15 -3.45 -6.58
N HIS A 151 -0.96 -4.10 -7.73
CA HIS A 151 -2.05 -4.77 -8.43
C HIS A 151 -2.50 -6.01 -7.66
N GLN A 152 -1.57 -6.81 -7.14
CA GLN A 152 -1.90 -7.98 -6.31
C GLN A 152 -2.63 -7.57 -5.02
N VAL A 153 -2.22 -6.48 -4.38
CA VAL A 153 -2.90 -5.92 -3.20
C VAL A 153 -4.32 -5.45 -3.55
N GLU A 154 -4.51 -4.82 -4.72
CA GLU A 154 -5.86 -4.43 -5.18
C GLU A 154 -6.75 -5.64 -5.50
N ILE A 155 -6.19 -6.73 -6.04
CA ILE A 155 -6.94 -7.99 -6.18
C ILE A 155 -7.34 -8.54 -4.80
N LEU A 156 -6.41 -8.52 -3.83
CA LEU A 156 -6.64 -9.04 -2.48
C LEU A 156 -7.79 -8.30 -1.77
N PHE A 157 -7.84 -6.98 -1.90
CA PHE A 157 -8.85 -6.11 -1.28
C PHE A 157 -9.98 -5.72 -2.24
N SER A 158 -10.18 -6.47 -3.32
CA SER A 158 -11.30 -6.27 -4.27
C SER A 158 -11.41 -4.81 -4.75
N GLY A 159 -10.29 -4.17 -5.05
CA GLY A 159 -10.16 -2.80 -5.55
C GLY A 159 -10.26 -1.69 -4.49
N ALA A 160 -10.26 -2.04 -3.20
CA ALA A 160 -10.45 -1.11 -2.10
C ALA A 160 -9.14 -0.65 -1.42
N ALA A 161 -7.99 -1.22 -1.78
CA ALA A 161 -6.74 -1.00 -1.05
C ALA A 161 -6.35 0.48 -1.00
N ASP A 162 -6.53 1.18 -2.11
CA ASP A 162 -6.31 2.60 -2.23
C ASP A 162 -7.24 3.43 -1.31
N ALA A 163 -8.52 3.07 -1.22
CA ALA A 163 -9.47 3.74 -0.33
C ALA A 163 -9.13 3.48 1.14
N MET A 164 -8.69 2.27 1.48
CA MET A 164 -8.22 1.92 2.83
C MET A 164 -7.00 2.77 3.22
N ARG A 165 -6.00 2.89 2.34
CA ARG A 165 -4.81 3.74 2.59
C ARG A 165 -5.17 5.20 2.83
N ARG A 166 -6.19 5.71 2.14
CA ARG A 166 -6.64 7.11 2.28
C ARG A 166 -7.36 7.41 3.59
N LEU A 167 -7.71 6.41 4.40
CA LEU A 167 -8.31 6.62 5.72
C LEU A 167 -7.47 7.50 6.65
N ILE A 168 -6.15 7.56 6.44
CA ILE A 168 -5.26 8.43 7.22
C ILE A 168 -5.40 9.92 6.84
N LEU A 169 -5.79 10.24 5.61
CA LEU A 169 -5.73 11.62 5.11
C LEU A 169 -6.67 12.59 5.83
N PRO A 170 -7.94 12.25 6.14
CA PRO A 170 -8.81 13.14 6.91
C PRO A 170 -8.22 13.42 8.30
N LEU A 171 -7.69 12.39 8.97
CA LEU A 171 -7.09 12.52 10.31
C LEU A 171 -5.88 13.47 10.28
N VAL A 172 -5.03 13.34 9.27
CA VAL A 172 -3.87 14.24 9.11
C VAL A 172 -4.32 15.65 8.72
N LYS A 173 -5.38 15.81 7.93
CA LYS A 173 -5.94 17.13 7.58
C LYS A 173 -6.57 17.85 8.77
N ASP A 174 -7.14 17.10 9.71
CA ASP A 174 -7.71 17.68 10.93
C ASP A 174 -6.63 18.33 11.81
N VAL A 175 -5.44 17.72 11.88
CA VAL A 175 -4.30 18.26 12.66
C VAL A 175 -3.43 19.24 11.86
N PHE A 176 -3.37 19.09 10.53
CA PHE A 176 -2.65 20.00 9.62
C PHE A 176 -3.60 20.57 8.56
N PRO A 177 -4.41 21.60 8.87
CA PRO A 177 -5.38 22.18 7.94
C PRO A 177 -4.73 23.14 6.91
N THR A 178 -3.58 22.76 6.35
CA THR A 178 -2.80 23.55 5.37
C THR A 178 -2.49 22.75 4.11
N ASP A 179 -1.79 23.36 3.14
CA ASP A 179 -1.26 22.67 1.95
C ASP A 179 0.10 21.98 2.21
N GLY A 180 0.57 22.01 3.45
CA GLY A 180 1.81 21.40 3.90
C GLY A 180 3.05 22.28 3.80
N GLU A 181 2.95 23.56 3.46
CA GLU A 181 4.11 24.45 3.49
C GLU A 181 4.82 24.43 4.85
N GLY A 182 6.14 24.28 4.84
CA GLY A 182 6.97 24.22 6.04
C GLY A 182 6.92 22.90 6.81
N LEU A 183 6.01 21.98 6.46
CA LEU A 183 5.90 20.67 7.11
C LEU A 183 6.86 19.66 6.51
N HIS A 184 7.40 18.80 7.37
CA HIS A 184 8.25 17.67 7.02
C HIS A 184 7.68 16.38 7.60
N PHE A 185 7.25 15.48 6.73
CA PHE A 185 6.67 14.20 7.11
C PHE A 185 7.63 13.04 6.84
N LEU A 186 7.55 12.00 7.66
CA LEU A 186 8.24 10.72 7.47
C LEU A 186 7.22 9.61 7.26
N GLU A 187 7.34 8.87 6.15
CA GLU A 187 6.66 7.60 5.93
C GLU A 187 7.61 6.46 6.27
N VAL A 188 7.22 5.59 7.20
CA VAL A 188 7.96 4.36 7.55
C VAL A 188 7.28 3.18 6.86
N GLY A 189 8.05 2.42 6.07
CA GLY A 189 7.53 1.33 5.23
C GLY A 189 6.80 1.85 3.99
N ALA A 190 7.43 2.78 3.25
CA ALA A 190 6.80 3.46 2.13
C ALA A 190 6.49 2.55 0.91
N GLY A 191 7.12 1.38 0.84
CA GLY A 191 6.98 0.42 -0.24
C GLY A 191 7.15 1.06 -1.61
N THR A 192 6.18 0.88 -2.50
CA THR A 192 6.21 1.47 -3.86
C THR A 192 5.74 2.94 -3.91
N GLY A 193 5.60 3.60 -2.75
CA GLY A 193 5.25 5.02 -2.63
C GLY A 193 3.76 5.33 -2.81
N ARG A 194 2.87 4.34 -2.64
CA ARG A 194 1.43 4.50 -2.93
C ARG A 194 0.76 5.49 -1.98
N LEU A 195 1.01 5.37 -0.67
CA LEU A 195 0.49 6.33 0.30
C LEU A 195 1.23 7.67 0.21
N THR A 196 2.55 7.67 -0.03
CA THR A 196 3.33 8.89 -0.34
C THR A 196 2.68 9.73 -1.45
N LYS A 197 2.20 9.09 -2.53
CA LYS A 197 1.46 9.76 -3.61
C LYS A 197 0.24 10.50 -3.08
N PHE A 198 -0.57 9.84 -2.26
CA PHE A 198 -1.79 10.42 -1.72
C PHE A 198 -1.50 11.57 -0.75
N MET A 199 -0.48 11.42 0.09
CA MET A 199 0.01 12.48 0.96
C MET A 199 0.52 13.68 0.17
N LYS A 200 1.27 13.48 -0.93
CA LYS A 200 1.67 14.57 -1.82
C LYS A 200 0.50 15.26 -2.53
N LEU A 201 -0.56 14.53 -2.86
CA LEU A 201 -1.75 15.13 -3.46
C LEU A 201 -2.55 15.96 -2.43
N ALA A 202 -2.62 15.51 -1.17
CA ALA A 202 -3.29 16.23 -0.09
C ALA A 202 -2.44 17.41 0.47
N PHE A 203 -1.12 17.25 0.48
CA PHE A 203 -0.13 18.19 1.01
C PHE A 203 0.95 18.50 -0.06
N PRO A 204 0.59 19.23 -1.12
CA PRO A 204 1.47 19.46 -2.26
C PRO A 204 2.77 20.18 -1.90
N ARG A 205 2.82 20.94 -0.79
CA ARG A 205 3.99 21.70 -0.39
C ARG A 205 4.80 21.08 0.76
N ALA A 206 4.28 20.02 1.39
CA ALA A 206 5.03 19.27 2.40
C ALA A 206 6.27 18.61 1.78
N ARG A 207 7.35 18.57 2.56
CA ARG A 207 8.48 17.67 2.31
C ARG A 207 8.14 16.31 2.89
N ILE A 208 8.35 15.25 2.13
CA ILE A 208 8.12 13.88 2.62
C ILE A 208 9.42 13.10 2.49
N THR A 209 9.82 12.43 3.56
CA THR A 209 10.87 11.41 3.52
C THR A 209 10.18 10.05 3.50
N ALA A 210 10.37 9.29 2.41
CA ALA A 210 9.86 7.95 2.23
C ALA A 210 10.96 6.95 2.61
N LEU A 211 10.78 6.26 3.74
CA LEU A 211 11.71 5.26 4.23
C LEU A 211 11.15 3.85 4.03
N ASP A 212 11.96 2.96 3.48
CA ASP A 212 11.66 1.54 3.40
C ASP A 212 12.94 0.72 3.49
N LEU A 213 12.85 -0.52 3.96
CA LEU A 213 13.98 -1.42 4.03
C LEU A 213 14.35 -1.99 2.64
N SER A 214 13.36 -2.10 1.75
CA SER A 214 13.52 -2.65 0.40
C SER A 214 13.99 -1.60 -0.60
N GLU A 215 15.22 -1.76 -1.07
CA GLU A 215 15.76 -0.96 -2.17
C GLU A 215 14.96 -1.13 -3.48
N PRO A 216 14.58 -2.34 -3.94
CA PRO A 216 13.76 -2.48 -5.14
C PRO A 216 12.40 -1.76 -5.06
N TYR A 217 11.77 -1.73 -3.88
CA TYR A 217 10.51 -1.01 -3.68
C TYR A 217 10.73 0.50 -3.65
N LEU A 218 11.79 1.00 -3.01
CA LEU A 218 12.14 2.43 -3.07
C LEU A 218 12.46 2.90 -4.48
N LYS A 219 13.21 2.10 -5.26
CA LYS A 219 13.45 2.37 -6.68
C LYS A 219 12.12 2.47 -7.43
N LYS A 220 11.18 1.55 -7.15
CA LYS A 220 9.84 1.63 -7.73
C LYS A 220 9.07 2.87 -7.29
N ALA A 221 9.21 3.28 -6.03
CA ALA A 221 8.60 4.50 -5.50
C ALA A 221 9.12 5.74 -6.23
N GLN A 222 10.43 5.83 -6.48
CA GLN A 222 11.04 6.92 -7.26
C GLN A 222 10.46 7.00 -8.67
N GLU A 223 10.32 5.87 -9.37
CA GLU A 223 9.68 5.83 -10.70
C GLU A 223 8.22 6.29 -10.67
N ASN A 224 7.44 5.80 -9.69
CA ASN A 224 6.02 6.10 -9.55
C ASN A 224 5.76 7.56 -9.21
N LEU A 225 6.68 8.18 -8.47
CA LEU A 225 6.54 9.50 -7.89
C LEU A 225 7.36 10.58 -8.63
N LYS A 226 7.99 10.25 -9.75
CA LYS A 226 8.86 11.15 -10.54
C LYS A 226 8.26 12.52 -10.89
N LYS A 227 6.93 12.65 -10.92
CA LYS A 227 6.21 13.90 -11.19
C LYS A 227 6.05 14.81 -9.96
N PHE A 228 6.35 14.30 -8.77
CA PHE A 228 6.27 15.03 -7.53
C PHE A 228 7.65 15.50 -7.10
N HIS A 229 7.69 16.63 -6.40
CA HIS A 229 8.90 17.20 -5.84
C HIS A 229 8.85 17.14 -4.31
N ARG A 230 10.00 17.40 -3.68
CA ARG A 230 10.16 17.41 -2.21
C ARG A 230 9.87 16.04 -1.58
N ILE A 231 10.36 14.99 -2.23
CA ILE A 231 10.37 13.64 -1.70
C ILE A 231 11.82 13.18 -1.60
N ASP A 232 12.23 12.78 -0.40
CA ASP A 232 13.50 12.10 -0.17
C ASP A 232 13.22 10.60 -0.04
N TYR A 233 14.11 9.77 -0.54
CA TYR A 233 14.02 8.30 -0.43
C TYR A 233 15.19 7.82 0.41
N VAL A 234 14.91 7.08 1.47
CA VAL A 234 15.93 6.61 2.41
C VAL A 234 15.75 5.11 2.61
N GLN A 235 16.75 4.33 2.23
CA GLN A 235 16.78 2.93 2.60
C GLN A 235 17.16 2.83 4.07
N GLY A 236 16.33 2.15 4.87
CA GLY A 236 16.59 2.00 6.29
C GLY A 236 15.53 1.16 7.00
N ALA A 237 15.89 0.67 8.17
CA ALA A 237 15.00 -0.09 9.03
C ALA A 237 14.17 0.87 9.91
N GLY A 238 12.91 0.53 10.17
CA GLY A 238 12.03 1.38 10.97
C GLY A 238 12.39 1.39 12.46
N GLU A 239 13.02 0.31 12.94
CA GLU A 239 13.48 0.12 14.32
C GLU A 239 14.81 0.82 14.63
N ALA A 240 15.45 1.42 13.63
CA ALA A 240 16.69 2.17 13.75
C ALA A 240 16.69 3.32 12.72
N LEU A 241 15.87 4.34 12.96
CA LEU A 241 15.66 5.42 12.01
C LEU A 241 16.92 6.29 11.91
N PRO A 242 17.49 6.51 10.70
CA PRO A 242 18.74 7.25 10.50
C PRO A 242 18.51 8.78 10.53
N PHE A 243 17.71 9.26 11.47
CA PHE A 243 17.31 10.66 11.60
C PHE A 243 17.59 11.17 13.01
N ARG A 244 17.80 12.48 13.12
CA ARG A 244 17.96 13.13 14.43
C ARG A 244 16.62 13.21 15.17
N ASP A 245 16.72 13.39 16.48
CA ASP A 245 15.58 13.64 17.34
C ASP A 245 14.85 14.91 16.90
N GLY A 246 13.52 14.94 17.04
CA GLY A 246 12.75 16.17 16.78
C GLY A 246 12.79 16.68 15.33
N GLN A 247 12.93 15.79 14.34
CA GLN A 247 13.08 16.19 12.94
C GLN A 247 11.74 16.40 12.21
N PHE A 248 10.72 15.58 12.48
CA PHE A 248 9.50 15.51 11.66
C PHE A 248 8.27 16.05 12.38
N ASP A 249 7.36 16.67 11.62
CA ASP A 249 6.05 17.12 12.11
C ASP A 249 5.04 15.97 12.18
N LEU A 250 5.19 14.98 11.29
CA LEU A 250 4.36 13.78 11.22
C LEU A 250 5.25 12.57 10.92
N VAL A 251 5.08 11.49 11.68
CA VAL A 251 5.56 10.16 11.33
C VAL A 251 4.34 9.31 11.05
N TYR A 252 4.33 8.61 9.92
CA TYR A 252 3.19 7.80 9.54
C TYR A 252 3.58 6.50 8.84
N SER A 253 2.70 5.51 8.92
CA SER A 253 2.88 4.22 8.27
C SER A 253 1.55 3.63 7.83
N CYS A 254 1.55 2.79 6.81
CA CYS A 254 0.36 2.05 6.41
C CYS A 254 0.70 0.62 6.02
N PHE A 255 -0.04 -0.34 6.59
CA PHE A 255 0.15 -1.77 6.32
C PHE A 255 1.58 -2.26 6.60
N LEU A 256 2.15 -1.83 7.74
CA LEU A 256 3.51 -2.16 8.15
C LEU A 256 3.52 -3.07 9.38
N PHE A 257 2.72 -2.75 10.40
CA PHE A 257 2.88 -3.35 11.72
C PHE A 257 2.50 -4.83 11.75
N HIS A 258 1.55 -5.28 10.91
CA HIS A 258 1.23 -6.71 10.81
C HIS A 258 2.40 -7.57 10.31
N GLU A 259 3.39 -6.97 9.62
CA GLU A 259 4.57 -7.68 9.12
C GLU A 259 5.75 -7.72 10.09
N LEU A 260 5.68 -6.96 11.18
CA LEU A 260 6.75 -6.84 12.15
C LEU A 260 6.52 -7.78 13.36
N PRO A 261 7.57 -8.41 13.90
CA PRO A 261 7.52 -9.07 15.21
C PRO A 261 7.16 -8.07 16.34
N PRO A 262 6.57 -8.52 17.46
CA PRO A 262 6.15 -7.64 18.56
C PRO A 262 7.25 -6.70 19.07
N GLU A 263 8.48 -7.20 19.27
CA GLU A 263 9.59 -6.37 19.75
C GLU A 263 10.01 -5.29 18.73
N ILE A 264 9.96 -5.63 17.44
CA ILE A 264 10.27 -4.68 16.37
C ILE A 264 9.18 -3.61 16.26
N ARG A 265 7.89 -3.97 16.42
CA ARG A 265 6.79 -2.98 16.47
C ARG A 265 7.05 -1.94 17.55
N LYS A 266 7.47 -2.38 18.75
CA LYS A 266 7.78 -1.49 19.86
C LYS A 266 8.95 -0.57 19.53
N ALA A 267 10.03 -1.10 18.96
CA ALA A 267 11.19 -0.32 18.56
C ALA A 267 10.85 0.72 17.48
N VAL A 268 10.07 0.35 16.46
CA VAL A 268 9.60 1.28 15.41
C VAL A 268 8.78 2.43 16.01
N ILE A 269 7.88 2.14 16.95
CA ILE A 269 7.09 3.19 17.63
C ILE A 269 8.00 4.11 18.43
N GLN A 270 8.95 3.56 19.20
CA GLN A 270 9.90 4.34 20.00
C GLN A 270 10.75 5.26 19.13
N GLU A 271 11.31 4.75 18.03
CA GLU A 271 12.05 5.55 17.06
C GLU A 271 11.17 6.61 16.40
N GLY A 272 9.94 6.25 16.03
CA GLY A 272 8.95 7.19 15.51
C GLY A 272 8.69 8.36 16.46
N PHE A 273 8.51 8.10 17.75
CA PHE A 273 8.36 9.16 18.76
C PHE A 273 9.65 9.97 18.97
N ARG A 274 10.83 9.34 18.91
CA ARG A 274 12.12 10.04 19.04
C ARG A 274 12.32 11.08 17.94
N VAL A 275 12.02 10.72 16.70
CA VAL A 275 12.24 11.60 15.54
C VAL A 275 11.12 12.64 15.35
N LEU A 276 10.04 12.56 16.13
CA LEU A 276 8.97 13.57 16.13
C LEU A 276 9.38 14.83 16.87
N LYS A 277 9.07 15.99 16.29
CA LYS A 277 9.12 17.27 17.00
C LYS A 277 8.18 17.26 18.20
N GLU A 278 8.47 18.11 19.19
CA GLU A 278 7.50 18.41 20.24
C GLU A 278 6.17 18.90 19.61
N GLY A 279 5.05 18.31 20.02
CA GLY A 279 3.73 18.58 19.42
C GLY A 279 3.49 17.95 18.04
N GLY A 280 4.42 17.13 17.53
CA GLY A 280 4.25 16.34 16.32
C GLY A 280 3.29 15.16 16.51
N TYR A 281 2.84 14.57 15.40
CA TYR A 281 1.84 13.50 15.40
C TYR A 281 2.39 12.18 14.86
N TYR A 282 1.94 11.08 15.43
CA TYR A 282 2.12 9.74 14.87
C TYR A 282 0.80 9.22 14.31
N GLY A 283 0.76 8.82 13.04
CA GLY A 283 -0.44 8.27 12.40
C GLY A 283 -0.21 6.87 11.82
N MET A 284 -1.10 5.92 12.04
CA MET A 284 -1.01 4.60 11.40
C MET A 284 -2.35 4.11 10.88
N VAL A 285 -2.32 3.36 9.79
CA VAL A 285 -3.44 2.56 9.28
C VAL A 285 -2.95 1.14 9.08
N ASP A 286 -3.56 0.18 9.77
CA ASP A 286 -3.16 -1.22 9.73
C ASP A 286 -4.38 -2.15 9.67
N SER A 287 -4.15 -3.45 9.47
CA SER A 287 -5.17 -4.49 9.28
C SER A 287 -5.37 -5.37 10.51
#